data_AF-A0A5S9MAC2-F1
#
_entry.id   AF-A0A5S9MAC2-F1
#
_cell.length_a   1.000
_cell.length_b   1.000
_cell.length_c   1.000
_cell.angle_alpha   90.00
_cell.angle_beta   90.00
_cell.angle_gamma   90.00
#
_symmetry.space_group_name_H-M   'P 1'
#
loop_
_entity.id
_entity.type
_entity.pdbx_description
1 polymer ?
#
loop_
_entity_poly.entity_id
_entity_poly.type
_entity_poly.pdbx_seq_one_letter_code
_entity_poly.pdbx_strand_id
1 'polypeptide(L)' 'MVLSCLSVYDASAASTTIAKRVGNANPLIDHHLGADPFALTYNGRVYIYMSSDDYEYHSNGTIKDNSFLPI' A
#
# COMPACT_ATOMS: atom_id res chain seq x y z
N MET A 1 -18.15 -13.77 29.83
CA MET A 1 -17.14 -12.80 30.28
C MET A 1 -16.84 -11.86 29.13
N VAL A 2 -16.75 -10.59 29.45
CA VAL A 2 -16.80 -9.42 28.58
C VAL A 2 -15.55 -9.33 27.70
N LEU A 3 -15.73 -9.20 26.38
CA LEU A 3 -14.73 -8.63 25.48
C LEU A 3 -15.39 -7.56 24.59
N SER A 4 -16.22 -6.71 25.20
CA SER A 4 -16.71 -5.50 24.57
C SER A 4 -15.76 -4.35 24.89
N CYS A 5 -15.41 -3.59 23.87
CA CYS A 5 -14.83 -2.23 23.94
C CYS A 5 -13.30 -2.09 24.11
N LEU A 6 -12.48 -2.78 23.30
CA LEU A 6 -11.25 -2.09 22.87
C LEU A 6 -11.67 -0.97 21.92
N SER A 7 -11.67 0.25 22.43
CA SER A 7 -11.79 1.47 21.64
C SER A 7 -10.74 1.41 20.52
N VAL A 8 -11.19 1.52 19.27
CA VAL A 8 -10.27 1.77 18.14
C VAL A 8 -9.73 3.17 18.38
N TYR A 9 -8.53 3.26 18.92
CA TYR A 9 -7.84 4.54 19.07
C TYR A 9 -7.36 4.96 17.68
N ASP A 10 -7.82 6.11 17.19
CA ASP A 10 -7.25 6.74 16.01
C ASP A 10 -5.81 7.14 16.33
N ALA A 11 -4.85 6.40 15.77
CA ALA A 11 -3.45 6.79 15.81
C ALA A 11 -3.28 8.03 14.92
N SER A 12 -2.95 9.17 15.54
CA SER A 12 -2.66 10.42 14.82
C SER A 12 -1.18 10.50 14.51
N ALA A 13 -0.83 10.50 13.22
CA ALA A 13 0.51 10.76 12.74
C ALA A 13 0.68 12.27 12.44
N ALA A 14 1.93 12.76 12.49
CA ALA A 14 2.23 14.15 12.17
C ALA A 14 1.89 14.54 10.71
N SER A 15 1.78 13.56 9.83
CA SER A 15 1.36 13.69 8.43
C SER A 15 0.16 12.80 8.13
N THR A 16 -0.65 13.21 7.17
CA THR A 16 -1.77 12.41 6.67
C THR A 16 -1.28 11.20 5.87
N THR A 17 -2.10 10.17 5.80
CA THR A 17 -1.86 8.98 4.98
C THR A 17 -2.03 9.28 3.49
N ILE A 18 -1.28 8.58 2.63
CA ILE A 18 -1.41 8.71 1.17
C ILE A 18 -2.65 7.95 0.72
N ALA A 19 -2.79 6.68 1.15
CA ALA A 19 -3.95 5.86 0.81
C ALA A 19 -4.39 4.91 1.93
N LYS A 20 -3.46 4.34 2.71
CA LYS A 20 -3.76 3.34 3.73
C LYS A 20 -4.05 4.00 5.08
N ARG A 21 -5.31 4.37 5.30
CA ARG A 21 -5.78 4.92 6.59
C ARG A 21 -5.66 3.90 7.73
N VAL A 22 -5.47 4.39 8.96
CA VAL A 22 -5.52 3.55 10.17
C VAL A 22 -6.87 2.83 10.23
N GLY A 23 -6.84 1.53 10.56
CA GLY A 23 -8.02 0.66 10.53
C GLY A 23 -8.31 0.02 9.18
N ASN A 24 -7.76 0.54 8.07
CA ASN A 24 -7.90 -0.07 6.75
C ASN A 24 -6.73 -1.03 6.45
N ALA A 25 -7.07 -2.19 5.89
CA ALA A 25 -6.05 -3.17 5.49
C ALA A 25 -5.42 -2.85 4.12
N ASN A 26 -6.09 -2.06 3.28
CA ASN A 26 -5.71 -1.82 1.88
C ASN A 26 -5.45 -0.33 1.57
N PRO A 27 -4.52 -0.02 0.65
CA PRO A 27 -3.56 -0.95 0.03
C PRO A 27 -2.62 -1.58 1.09
N LEU A 28 -1.88 -2.65 0.74
CA LEU A 28 -1.01 -3.32 1.72
C LEU A 28 0.08 -2.37 2.25
N ILE A 29 0.57 -1.49 1.38
CA ILE A 29 1.54 -0.43 1.63
C ILE A 29 1.16 0.80 0.79
N ASP A 30 1.56 1.99 1.21
CA ASP A 30 1.32 3.24 0.47
C ASP A 30 2.54 4.17 0.39
N HIS A 31 3.72 3.70 0.80
CA HIS A 31 4.98 4.48 0.75
C HIS A 31 5.83 4.20 -0.49
N HIS A 32 5.49 3.20 -1.29
CA HIS A 32 6.03 2.95 -2.63
C HIS A 32 5.00 2.17 -3.46
N LEU A 33 5.22 2.08 -4.78
CA LEU A 33 4.36 1.35 -5.71
C LEU A 33 4.78 -0.12 -5.82
N GLY A 34 3.88 -0.94 -6.33
CA GLY A 34 4.10 -2.34 -6.65
C GLY A 34 2.96 -2.89 -7.49
N ALA A 35 3.27 -3.59 -8.58
CA ALA A 35 2.30 -4.18 -9.50
C ALA A 35 2.40 -5.70 -9.56
N ASP A 36 1.45 -6.33 -10.26
CA ASP A 36 1.43 -7.78 -10.53
C ASP A 36 1.71 -8.68 -9.30
N PRO A 37 0.94 -8.54 -8.19
CA PRO A 37 1.25 -9.23 -6.96
C PRO A 37 1.11 -10.75 -7.08
N PHE A 38 2.12 -11.47 -6.59
CA PHE A 38 2.11 -12.92 -6.38
C PHE A 38 2.37 -13.27 -4.92
N ALA A 39 1.64 -14.26 -4.39
CA ALA A 39 1.73 -14.66 -2.99
C ALA A 39 2.44 -16.01 -2.82
N LEU A 40 3.44 -16.06 -1.94
CA LEU A 40 4.07 -17.29 -1.44
C LEU A 40 3.76 -17.46 0.04
N THR A 41 3.22 -18.61 0.43
CA THR A 41 3.05 -18.98 1.83
C THR A 41 4.20 -19.86 2.29
N TYR A 42 4.90 -19.45 3.34
CA TYR A 42 6.04 -20.20 3.89
C TYR A 42 6.19 -19.94 5.39
N ASN A 43 6.28 -21.01 6.20
CA ASN A 43 6.45 -20.97 7.66
C ASN A 43 5.50 -20.01 8.39
N GLY A 44 4.20 -20.05 8.06
CA GLY A 44 3.18 -19.22 8.71
C GLY A 44 3.19 -17.75 8.30
N ARG A 45 3.93 -17.38 7.24
CA ARG A 45 3.95 -16.02 6.67
C ARG A 45 3.48 -16.03 5.22
N VAL A 46 2.88 -14.94 4.79
CA VAL A 46 2.55 -14.65 3.40
C VAL A 46 3.55 -13.62 2.88
N TYR A 47 4.32 -13.98 1.87
CA TYR A 47 5.25 -13.10 1.16
C TYR A 47 4.58 -12.66 -0.13
N ILE A 48 4.48 -11.35 -0.32
CA ILE A 48 3.93 -10.76 -1.55
C ILE A 48 5.11 -10.25 -2.37
N TYR A 49 5.32 -10.84 -3.55
CA TYR A 49 6.27 -10.37 -4.56
C TYR A 49 5.50 -9.55 -5.58
N MET A 50 6.06 -8.41 -5.98
CA MET A 50 5.43 -7.47 -6.92
C MET A 50 6.49 -6.98 -7.91
N SER A 51 6.05 -6.65 -9.13
CA SER A 51 6.82 -5.85 -10.08
C SER A 51 7.16 -4.49 -9.43
N SER A 52 8.40 -4.03 -9.63
CA SER A 52 8.92 -2.79 -9.05
C SER A 52 8.46 -1.55 -9.82
N ASP A 53 7.15 -1.30 -9.83
CA ASP A 53 6.58 -0.09 -10.41
C ASP A 53 7.13 1.16 -9.71
N ASP A 54 7.37 2.20 -10.50
CA ASP A 54 7.86 3.49 -10.02
C ASP A 54 7.32 4.63 -10.91
N TYR A 55 7.37 5.86 -10.42
CA TYR A 55 6.96 7.02 -11.21
C TYR A 55 7.94 7.28 -12.34
N GLU A 56 7.41 7.48 -13.54
CA GLU A 56 8.19 8.07 -14.62
C GLU A 56 8.06 9.59 -14.62
N TYR A 57 9.15 10.26 -15.00
CA TYR A 57 9.21 11.72 -15.07
C TYR A 57 9.48 12.21 -16.48
N HIS A 58 8.89 13.36 -16.83
CA HIS A 58 9.30 14.15 -17.97
C HIS A 58 10.66 14.81 -17.71
N SER A 59 11.31 15.34 -18.75
CA SER A 59 12.62 16.01 -18.63
C SER A 59 12.60 17.25 -17.73
N ASN A 60 11.43 17.84 -17.49
CA ASN A 60 11.20 18.97 -16.59
C ASN A 60 10.89 18.55 -15.14
N GLY A 61 10.92 17.25 -14.82
CA GLY A 61 10.66 16.72 -13.48
C GLY A 61 9.19 16.55 -13.10
N THR A 62 8.23 16.81 -14.01
CA THR A 62 6.82 16.50 -13.74
C THR A 62 6.54 15.01 -13.94
N ILE A 63 5.62 14.45 -13.14
CA ILE A 63 5.19 13.06 -13.24
C ILE A 63 4.51 12.84 -14.59
N LYS A 64 4.84 11.74 -15.26
CA LYS A 64 4.18 11.25 -16.48
C LYS A 64 2.94 10.44 -16.12
N ASP A 65 1.97 10.44 -17.02
CA ASP A 65 0.85 9.51 -16.95
C ASP A 65 1.35 8.06 -17.12
N ASN A 66 0.66 7.13 -16.47
CA ASN A 66 1.00 5.71 -16.57
C ASN A 66 0.82 5.22 -18.02
N SER A 67 1.87 4.66 -18.61
CA SER A 67 1.86 4.11 -19.97
C SER A 67 1.33 2.68 -20.06
N PHE A 68 1.00 2.04 -18.93
CA PHE A 68 0.40 0.71 -18.92
C PHE A 68 -0.98 0.73 -19.57
N LEU A 69 -1.16 -0.09 -20.61
CA LEU A 69 -2.45 -0.29 -21.26
C LEU A 69 -3.19 -1.44 -20.57
N PRO A 70 -4.46 -1.27 -20.16
CA PRO A 70 -5.26 -2.38 -19.68
C PRO A 70 -5.45 -3.38 -20.84
N ILE A 71 -4.97 -4.61 -20.63
CA ILE A 71 -5.29 -5.77 -21.49
C ILE A 71 -6.76 -6.15 -21.39
#